data_AF-L7ED34-F1
#
_entry.id   AF-L7ED34-F1
#
_cell.length_a   1.000
_cell.length_b   1.000
_cell.length_c   1.000
_cell.angle_alpha   90.00
_cell.angle_beta   90.00
_cell.angle_gamma   90.00
#
_symmetry.space_group_name_H-M   'P 1'
#
loop_
_entity.id
_entity.type
_entity.pdbx_description
1 polymer ?
#
loop_
_entity_poly.entity_id
_entity_poly.type
_entity_poly.pdbx_seq_one_letter_code
_entity_poly.pdbx_strand_id
1 'polypeptide(L)'
;MTYEQVKTLKLTEFKRLCGVYPDTFKDMVTVLKAEKVWQKKTGRPSKLSTEDQLLITLEYWREYRTYFHLGNSWGINESTAYRIVRKVENILIKSGLFNLPGKKALLESNSEIEVIVVDVSEQEIERPKKNRNHTIVASRDTTH
;
A
#
# COMPACT_ATOMS: atom_id res chain seq x y z
N MET A 1 3.15 -3.86 -15.82
CA MET A 1 4.17 -3.53 -16.86
C MET A 1 5.54 -3.81 -16.27
N THR A 2 6.56 -4.16 -17.05
CA THR A 2 7.90 -4.37 -16.47
C THR A 2 8.61 -3.05 -16.21
N TYR A 3 9.56 -3.02 -15.26
CA TYR A 3 10.31 -1.82 -14.94
C TYR A 3 11.08 -1.25 -16.15
N GLU A 4 11.55 -2.12 -17.05
CA GLU A 4 12.22 -1.72 -18.30
C GLU A 4 11.34 -0.86 -19.22
N GLN A 5 10.02 -1.07 -19.19
CA GLN A 5 9.05 -0.26 -19.92
C GLN A 5 8.71 1.02 -19.15
N VAL A 6 8.65 0.93 -17.83
CA VAL A 6 8.24 2.05 -16.97
C VAL A 6 9.35 3.11 -16.85
N LYS A 7 10.63 2.72 -16.89
CA LYS A 7 11.76 3.64 -16.76
C LYS A 7 11.89 4.65 -17.92
N THR A 8 11.29 4.37 -19.08
CA THR A 8 11.33 5.24 -20.25
C THR A 8 10.18 6.24 -20.30
N LEU A 9 9.22 6.14 -19.37
CA LEU A 9 8.08 7.04 -19.28
C LEU A 9 8.50 8.44 -18.83
N LYS A 10 7.67 9.44 -19.18
CA LYS A 10 7.84 10.80 -18.65
C LYS A 10 7.60 10.80 -17.14
N LEU A 11 8.22 11.76 -16.44
CA LEU A 11 8.14 11.91 -14.99
C LEU A 11 6.69 11.91 -14.46
N THR A 12 5.78 12.60 -15.16
CA THR A 12 4.36 12.70 -14.80
C THR A 12 3.62 11.38 -14.97
N GLU A 13 3.89 10.66 -16.05
CA GLU A 13 3.31 9.35 -16.35
C GLU A 13 3.81 8.29 -15.37
N PHE A 14 5.11 8.30 -15.05
CA PHE A 14 5.70 7.42 -14.04
C PHE A 14 5.03 7.62 -12.69
N LYS A 15 4.88 8.88 -12.24
CA LYS A 15 4.23 9.18 -10.96
C LYS A 15 2.76 8.75 -10.97
N ARG A 16 2.04 8.94 -12.08
CA ARG A 16 0.65 8.52 -12.21
C ARG A 16 0.50 7.01 -12.10
N LEU A 17 1.43 6.25 -12.68
CA LEU A 17 1.45 4.80 -12.64
C LEU A 17 1.86 4.27 -11.26
N CYS A 18 3.10 4.58 -10.83
CA CYS A 18 3.72 3.99 -9.64
C CYS A 18 3.24 4.64 -8.33
N GLY A 19 2.70 5.85 -8.39
CA GLY A 19 2.31 6.65 -7.23
C GLY A 19 3.44 7.37 -6.50
N VAL A 20 4.69 7.17 -6.92
CA VAL A 20 5.90 7.79 -6.35
C VAL A 20 6.73 8.46 -7.43
N TYR A 21 7.60 9.39 -7.04
CA TYR A 21 8.57 9.97 -7.98
C TYR A 21 9.67 8.95 -8.33
N PRO A 22 10.27 9.02 -9.53
CA PRO A 22 11.37 8.14 -9.92
C PRO A 22 12.55 8.17 -8.95
N ASP A 23 12.86 9.31 -8.34
CA ASP A 23 13.97 9.40 -7.38
C ASP A 23 13.64 8.66 -6.08
N THR A 24 12.43 8.85 -5.53
CA THR A 24 11.95 8.04 -4.41
C THR A 24 11.93 6.55 -4.74
N PHE A 25 11.53 6.18 -5.96
CA PHE A 25 11.56 4.79 -6.41
C PHE A 25 12.99 4.23 -6.39
N LYS A 26 13.98 5.00 -6.88
CA LYS A 26 15.40 4.60 -6.81
C LYS A 26 15.83 4.38 -5.37
N ASP A 27 15.46 5.27 -4.45
CA ASP A 27 15.77 5.14 -3.02
C ASP A 27 15.14 3.89 -2.40
N MET A 28 13.91 3.56 -2.76
CA MET A 28 13.27 2.31 -2.32
C MET A 28 14.02 1.09 -2.86
N VAL A 29 14.47 1.13 -4.11
CA VAL A 29 15.26 0.04 -4.71
C VAL A 29 16.62 -0.11 -4.03
N THR A 30 17.31 0.99 -3.67
CA THR A 30 18.60 0.91 -2.98
C THR A 30 18.45 0.26 -1.62
N VAL A 31 17.40 0.60 -0.86
CA VAL A 31 17.07 -0.06 0.41
C VAL A 31 16.84 -1.57 0.23
N LEU A 32 16.06 -1.96 -0.78
CA LEU A 32 15.79 -3.38 -1.06
C LEU A 32 17.06 -4.15 -1.46
N LYS A 33 17.93 -3.53 -2.27
CA LYS A 33 19.22 -4.12 -2.66
C LYS A 33 20.15 -4.26 -1.48
N ALA A 34 20.22 -3.26 -0.59
CA ALA A 34 21.02 -3.31 0.61
C ALA A 34 20.61 -4.50 1.49
N GLU A 35 19.32 -4.62 1.84
CA GLU A 35 18.83 -5.74 2.66
C GLU A 35 19.09 -7.10 1.98
N LYS A 36 19.02 -7.19 0.65
CA LYS A 36 19.33 -8.44 -0.08
C LYS A 36 20.80 -8.87 0.06
N VAL A 37 21.73 -7.92 0.18
CA VAL A 37 23.16 -8.22 0.43
C VAL A 37 23.36 -8.72 1.86
N TRP A 38 22.67 -8.13 2.83
CA TRP A 38 22.69 -8.56 4.24
C TRP A 38 22.08 -9.95 4.41
N GLN A 39 20.94 -10.19 3.76
CA GLN A 39 20.25 -11.47 3.75
C GLN A 39 20.89 -12.38 2.70
N LYS A 40 22.10 -12.91 2.97
CA LYS A 40 22.71 -13.97 2.16
C LYS A 40 21.79 -15.20 2.13
N LYS A 41 20.85 -15.22 1.17
CA LYS A 41 19.89 -16.31 1.03
C LYS A 41 20.50 -17.43 0.21
N THR A 42 20.67 -18.57 0.86
CA THR A 42 20.89 -19.85 0.19
C THR A 42 19.52 -20.35 -0.30
N GLY A 43 19.28 -20.36 -1.61
CA GLY A 43 18.01 -20.82 -2.18
C GLY A 43 17.76 -20.39 -3.63
N ARG A 44 16.60 -20.77 -4.17
CA ARG A 44 16.21 -20.44 -5.55
C ARG A 44 16.07 -18.92 -5.72
N PRO A 45 16.69 -18.31 -6.75
CA PRO A 45 16.52 -16.89 -7.03
C PRO A 45 15.08 -16.58 -7.46
N SER A 46 14.62 -15.37 -7.15
CA SER A 46 13.31 -14.90 -7.61
C SER A 46 13.28 -14.74 -9.12
N LYS A 47 12.15 -15.07 -9.76
CA LYS A 47 11.94 -14.84 -11.21
C LYS A 47 12.00 -13.35 -11.58
N LEU A 48 11.59 -12.48 -10.66
CA LEU A 48 11.48 -11.04 -10.87
C LEU A 48 12.72 -10.30 -10.35
N SER A 49 13.07 -9.21 -11.03
CA SER A 49 14.10 -8.27 -10.60
C SER A 49 13.70 -7.58 -9.28
N THR A 50 14.61 -6.82 -8.68
CA THR A 50 14.29 -6.12 -7.41
C THR A 50 13.35 -4.95 -7.68
N GLU A 51 13.53 -4.32 -8.82
CA GLU A 51 12.74 -3.23 -9.36
C GLU A 51 11.31 -3.69 -9.68
N ASP A 52 11.16 -4.85 -10.34
CA ASP A 52 9.83 -5.43 -10.62
C ASP A 52 9.12 -5.88 -9.35
N GLN A 53 9.86 -6.39 -8.35
CA GLN A 53 9.28 -6.72 -7.03
C GLN A 53 8.70 -5.48 -6.34
N LEU A 54 9.42 -4.35 -6.41
CA LEU A 54 8.91 -3.09 -5.90
C LEU A 54 7.69 -2.63 -6.71
N LEU A 55 7.74 -2.72 -8.04
CA LEU A 55 6.67 -2.28 -8.93
C LEU A 55 5.36 -3.04 -8.69
N ILE A 56 5.41 -4.37 -8.53
CA ILE A 56 4.24 -5.18 -8.13
C ILE A 56 3.65 -4.70 -6.80
N THR A 57 4.51 -4.36 -5.85
CA THR A 57 4.08 -3.91 -4.52
C THR A 57 3.38 -2.55 -4.60
N LEU A 58 3.90 -1.64 -5.42
CA LEU A 58 3.26 -0.35 -5.68
C LEU A 58 1.93 -0.50 -6.43
N GLU A 59 1.87 -1.38 -7.44
CA GLU A 59 0.61 -1.70 -8.14
C GLU A 59 -0.44 -2.24 -7.15
N TYR A 60 -0.04 -3.14 -6.24
CA TYR A 60 -0.92 -3.64 -5.18
C TYR A 60 -1.44 -2.52 -4.26
N TRP A 61 -0.58 -1.63 -3.76
CA TRP A 61 -1.01 -0.54 -2.88
C TRP A 61 -1.89 0.50 -3.57
N ARG A 62 -1.69 0.71 -4.88
CA ARG A 62 -2.43 1.71 -5.67
C ARG A 62 -3.79 1.20 -6.13
N GLU A 63 -3.85 -0.03 -6.61
CA GLU A 63 -5.06 -0.59 -7.24
C GLU A 63 -5.80 -1.59 -6.34
N TYR A 64 -5.17 -2.01 -5.24
CA TYR A 64 -5.68 -3.03 -4.32
C TYR A 64 -6.14 -4.31 -5.04
N ARG A 65 -5.46 -4.65 -6.14
CA ARG A 65 -5.80 -5.78 -6.99
C ARG A 65 -5.53 -7.10 -6.26
N THR A 66 -6.37 -8.12 -6.50
CA THR A 66 -6.18 -9.42 -5.84
C THR A 66 -4.83 -10.06 -6.22
N TYR A 67 -4.23 -10.83 -5.30
CA TYR A 67 -2.96 -11.50 -5.58
C TYR A 67 -3.05 -12.48 -6.74
N PHE A 68 -4.21 -13.11 -6.95
CA PHE A 68 -4.48 -13.90 -8.15
C PHE A 68 -4.32 -13.10 -9.44
N HIS A 69 -4.89 -11.90 -9.51
CA HIS A 69 -4.74 -11.03 -10.69
C HIS A 69 -3.31 -10.56 -10.87
N LEU A 70 -2.63 -10.15 -9.80
CA LEU A 70 -1.22 -9.75 -9.86
C LEU A 70 -0.35 -10.93 -10.34
N GLY A 71 -0.60 -12.12 -9.82
CA GLY A 71 0.07 -13.35 -10.24
C GLY A 71 -0.10 -13.59 -11.75
N ASN A 72 -1.32 -13.49 -12.25
CA ASN A 72 -1.59 -13.67 -13.67
C ASN A 72 -0.92 -12.59 -14.54
N SER A 73 -1.04 -11.32 -14.18
CA SER A 73 -0.44 -10.20 -14.92
C SER A 73 1.09 -10.27 -15.00
N TRP A 74 1.73 -10.79 -13.96
CA TRP A 74 3.20 -10.89 -13.86
C TRP A 74 3.75 -12.29 -14.17
N GLY A 75 2.89 -13.25 -14.51
CA GLY A 75 3.27 -14.64 -14.79
C GLY A 75 3.96 -15.32 -13.59
N ILE A 76 3.46 -15.08 -12.38
CA ILE A 76 3.89 -15.70 -11.12
C ILE A 76 2.71 -16.35 -10.40
N ASN A 77 2.99 -17.30 -9.50
CA ASN A 77 1.95 -17.88 -8.65
C ASN A 77 1.43 -16.83 -7.64
N GLU A 78 0.13 -16.88 -7.32
CA GLU A 78 -0.52 -16.03 -6.31
C GLU A 78 0.23 -15.99 -4.97
N SER A 79 0.65 -17.15 -4.47
CA SER A 79 1.43 -17.24 -3.23
C SER A 79 2.79 -16.53 -3.32
N THR A 80 3.39 -16.49 -4.51
CA THR A 80 4.63 -15.75 -4.76
C THR A 80 4.38 -14.25 -4.78
N ALA A 81 3.28 -13.78 -5.37
CA ALA A 81 2.89 -12.38 -5.33
C ALA A 81 2.69 -11.89 -3.89
N TYR A 82 1.93 -12.64 -3.07
CA TYR A 82 1.76 -12.34 -1.65
C TYR A 82 3.09 -12.23 -0.90
N ARG A 83 3.98 -13.22 -1.07
CA ARG A 83 5.30 -13.23 -0.42
C ARG A 83 6.18 -12.06 -0.85
N ILE A 84 6.13 -11.64 -2.12
CA ILE A 84 6.87 -10.48 -2.61
C ILE A 84 6.36 -9.20 -1.94
N VAL A 85 5.06 -8.96 -2.00
CA VAL A 85 4.44 -7.75 -1.43
C VAL A 85 4.77 -7.63 0.05
N ARG A 86 4.54 -8.68 0.84
CA ARG A 86 4.87 -8.72 2.27
C ARG A 86 6.35 -8.51 2.56
N LYS A 87 7.23 -9.11 1.75
CA LYS A 87 8.67 -8.96 1.92
C LYS A 87 9.09 -7.52 1.67
N VAL A 88 8.66 -6.91 0.57
CA VAL A 88 9.00 -5.52 0.23
C VAL A 88 8.46 -4.56 1.28
N GLU A 89 7.20 -4.73 1.69
CA GLU A 89 6.56 -3.98 2.78
C GLU A 89 7.41 -4.00 4.06
N ASN A 90 7.77 -5.19 4.54
CA ASN A 90 8.55 -5.32 5.77
C ASN A 90 9.94 -4.66 5.69
N ILE A 91 10.61 -4.74 4.53
CA ILE A 91 11.93 -4.14 4.35
C ILE A 91 11.83 -2.60 4.40
N LEU A 92 10.82 -2.04 3.73
CA LEU A 92 10.62 -0.59 3.69
C LEU A 92 10.22 -0.05 5.08
N ILE A 93 9.33 -0.74 5.80
CA ILE A 93 8.96 -0.37 7.18
C ILE A 93 10.20 -0.41 8.08
N LYS A 94 11.01 -1.47 8.00
CA LYS A 94 12.23 -1.62 8.80
C LYS A 94 13.26 -0.53 8.49
N SER A 95 13.31 -0.02 7.27
CA SER A 95 14.23 1.06 6.89
C SER A 95 13.92 2.38 7.59
N GLY A 96 12.65 2.64 7.95
CA GLY A 96 12.21 3.88 8.59
C GLY A 96 12.29 5.15 7.72
N LEU A 97 12.93 5.10 6.55
CA LEU A 97 13.18 6.25 5.68
C LEU A 97 11.89 6.84 5.07
N PHE A 98 10.88 5.99 4.89
CA PHE A 98 9.61 6.36 4.25
C PHE A 98 8.48 6.55 5.27
N ASN A 99 8.82 6.67 6.55
CA ASN A 99 7.82 6.92 7.59
C ASN A 99 7.30 8.35 7.47
N LEU A 100 5.98 8.48 7.60
CA LEU A 100 5.38 9.79 7.74
C LEU A 100 5.83 10.42 9.06
N PRO A 101 6.04 11.75 9.08
CA PRO A 101 6.31 12.45 10.31
C PRO A 101 5.18 12.20 11.32
N GLY A 102 5.52 11.97 12.57
CA GLY A 102 4.53 11.74 13.63
C GLY A 102 3.62 12.95 13.83
N LYS A 103 2.47 12.76 14.48
CA LYS A 103 1.45 13.82 14.70
C LYS A 103 2.03 15.12 15.29
N LYS A 104 3.09 15.04 16.09
CA LYS A 104 3.73 16.21 16.70
C LYS A 104 4.49 17.09 15.70
N ALA A 105 5.10 16.49 14.67
CA ALA A 105 5.80 17.25 13.63
C ALA A 105 4.83 18.05 12.74
N LEU A 106 3.55 17.69 12.70
CA LEU A 106 2.50 18.50 12.06
C LEU A 106 2.21 19.80 12.84
N LEU A 107 2.50 19.84 14.15
CA LEU A 107 2.33 21.04 14.99
C LEU A 107 3.55 21.97 14.93
N GLU A 108 4.74 21.41 14.66
CA GLU A 108 6.01 22.14 14.64
C GLU A 108 6.36 22.72 13.26
N SER A 109 5.80 22.16 12.18
CA SER A 109 5.99 22.71 10.84
C SER A 109 5.13 23.96 10.67
N ASN A 110 5.77 25.14 10.60
CA ASN A 110 5.23 26.41 10.12
C ASN A 110 4.82 26.34 8.62
N SER A 111 4.25 25.23 8.18
CA SER A 111 3.65 25.08 6.86
C SER A 111 2.24 25.63 6.96
N GLU A 112 1.80 26.42 5.98
CA GLU A 112 0.40 26.78 5.79
C GLU A 112 -0.42 25.51 5.59
N ILE A 113 -0.89 24.89 6.67
CA ILE A 113 -1.86 23.80 6.59
C ILE A 113 -3.13 24.43 6.04
N GLU A 114 -3.53 24.03 4.83
CA GLU A 114 -4.86 24.32 4.30
C GLU A 114 -5.88 23.57 5.16
N VAL A 115 -6.33 24.22 6.24
CA VAL A 115 -7.35 23.66 7.14
C VAL A 115 -8.69 23.74 6.42
N ILE A 116 -9.12 22.63 5.84
CA ILE A 116 -10.47 22.47 5.31
C ILE A 116 -11.39 22.17 6.50
N VAL A 117 -12.12 23.18 6.97
CA VAL A 117 -13.18 23.00 7.96
C VAL A 117 -14.41 22.46 7.21
N VAL A 118 -14.68 21.16 7.39
CA VAL A 118 -15.90 20.53 6.89
C VAL A 118 -16.96 20.64 7.98
N ASP A 119 -17.97 21.48 7.77
CA ASP A 119 -19.15 21.50 8.62
C ASP A 119 -19.97 20.23 8.35
N VAL A 120 -20.05 19.37 9.36
CA VAL A 120 -20.84 18.14 9.30
C VAL A 120 -22.11 18.38 10.09
N SER A 121 -23.23 18.60 9.40
CA SER A 121 -24.53 18.57 10.05
C SER A 121 -24.85 17.12 10.42
N GLU A 122 -24.81 16.79 11.71
CA GLU A 122 -25.35 15.52 12.20
C GLU A 122 -26.87 15.55 12.03
N GLN A 123 -27.39 14.71 11.13
CA GLN A 123 -28.82 14.48 11.03
C GLN A 123 -29.16 13.33 11.99
N GLU A 124 -30.12 13.54 12.90
CA GLU A 124 -30.57 12.49 13.82
C GLU A 124 -31.13 11.31 13.00
N ILE A 125 -30.33 10.24 12.89
CA ILE A 125 -30.80 8.96 12.38
C ILE A 125 -31.19 8.09 13.58
N GLU A 126 -32.32 7.39 13.48
CA GLU A 126 -32.77 6.50 14.54
C GLU A 126 -31.71 5.40 14.75
N ARG A 127 -31.05 5.45 15.90
CA ARG A 127 -30.05 4.44 16.27
C ARG A 127 -30.75 3.08 16.39
N PRO A 128 -30.29 2.02 15.68
CA PRO A 128 -30.84 0.70 15.85
C PRO A 128 -30.80 0.29 17.33
N LYS A 129 -31.97 0.03 17.94
CA LYS A 129 -32.06 -0.38 19.35
C LYS A 129 -31.34 -1.72 19.52
N LYS A 130 -30.39 -1.75 20.45
CA LYS A 130 -29.56 -2.92 20.73
C LYS A 130 -30.30 -3.84 21.68
N ASN A 131 -30.55 -5.09 21.28
CA ASN A 131 -31.04 -6.10 22.20
C ASN A 131 -29.88 -6.57 23.10
N ARG A 132 -30.17 -6.75 24.39
CA ARG A 132 -29.19 -6.94 25.49
C ARG A 132 -28.18 -8.06 25.28
N ASN A 133 -28.39 -8.94 24.29
CA ASN A 133 -27.65 -10.19 24.14
C ASN A 133 -26.84 -10.31 22.82
N HIS A 134 -26.98 -9.42 21.83
CA HIS A 134 -26.20 -9.51 20.58
C HIS A 134 -25.88 -8.14 19.95
N THR A 135 -24.74 -8.05 19.25
CA THR A 135 -24.31 -6.87 18.48
C THR A 135 -25.10 -6.69 17.16
N ILE A 136 -26.08 -7.55 16.89
CA ILE A 136 -26.85 -7.59 15.64
C ILE A 136 -28.16 -6.80 15.81
N VAL A 137 -28.59 -6.11 14.75
CA VAL A 137 -29.86 -5.37 14.65
C VAL A 137 -31.04 -6.33 14.89
N ALA A 138 -32.01 -5.91 15.71
CA ALA A 138 -33.23 -6.68 15.93
C ALA A 138 -33.98 -6.89 14.60
N SER A 139 -34.21 -8.15 14.20
CA SER A 139 -35.12 -8.47 13.10
C SER A 139 -36.54 -8.10 13.51
N ARG A 140 -37.33 -7.56 12.58
CA ARG A 140 -38.76 -7.34 12.79
C ARG A 140 -39.42 -8.67 13.13
N ASP A 141 -40.18 -8.71 14.23
CA ASP A 141 -41.05 -9.84 14.54
C ASP A 141 -42.08 -9.97 13.41
N THR A 142 -42.04 -11.09 12.70
CA THR A 142 -43.09 -11.53 11.78
C THR A 142 -44.43 -11.46 12.50
N THR A 143 -45.26 -10.53 12.06
CA THR A 143 -46.65 -10.40 12.51
C THR A 143 -47.50 -11.30 11.63
N HIS A 144 -48.16 -12.27 12.28
CA HIS A 144 -49.20 -13.22 11.85
C HIS A 144 -49.48 -13.45 10.36
#